data_AF-A0A970N3K4-F1
#
_entry.id   AF-A0A970N3K4-F1
#
_cell.length_a   1.000
_cell.length_b   1.000
_cell.length_c   1.000
_cell.angle_alpha   90.00
_cell.angle_beta   90.00
_cell.angle_gamma   90.00
#
_symmetry.space_group_name_H-M   'P 1'
#
loop_
_entity.id
_entity.type
_entity.pdbx_description
1 polymer ?
#
loop_
_entity_poly.entity_id
_entity_poly.type
_entity_poly.pdbx_seq_one_letter_code
_entity_poly.pdbx_strand_id
1 'polypeptide(L)'
;MNTWRVSNGILKSDDGGDAARGLIRSSLFRVDGSGFAALRIGAAKGERFDKTTFVSVKEKGSNREVLRFANKNHDGTNMVKYFFDLSSYMNKELYFEIVDNAGSSWDTIFISSITTYYASRPSFSAHELASNLNY
;
A
#
# COMPACT_ATOMS: atom_id res chain seq x y z
N MET A 1 23.66 -2.86 -10.08
CA MET A 1 22.72 -3.94 -9.71
C MET A 1 21.32 -3.41 -9.97
N ASN A 2 20.49 -4.17 -10.67
CA ASN A 2 19.12 -3.75 -10.95
C ASN A 2 18.25 -4.22 -9.78
N THR A 3 17.96 -3.31 -8.84
CA THR A 3 17.09 -3.56 -7.67
C THR A 3 15.68 -4.01 -8.03
N TRP A 4 15.30 -3.92 -9.30
CA TRP A 4 13.98 -4.30 -9.80
C TRP A 4 14.09 -5.17 -11.04
N ARG A 5 13.24 -6.19 -11.10
CA ARG A 5 13.06 -7.03 -12.29
C ARG A 5 11.58 -7.24 -12.59
N VAL A 6 11.26 -7.42 -13.87
CA VAL A 6 9.92 -7.84 -14.30
C VAL A 6 9.99 -9.32 -14.68
N SER A 7 9.12 -10.13 -14.09
CA SER A 7 9.01 -11.57 -14.38
C SER A 7 7.53 -11.94 -14.45
N ASN A 8 7.10 -12.52 -15.57
CA ASN A 8 5.69 -12.88 -15.82
C ASN A 8 4.71 -11.70 -15.62
N GLY A 9 5.11 -10.50 -16.05
CA GLY A 9 4.31 -9.28 -15.88
C GLY A 9 4.27 -8.71 -14.45
N ILE A 10 5.02 -9.28 -13.51
CA ILE A 10 5.11 -8.84 -12.12
C ILE A 10 6.43 -8.11 -11.91
N LEU A 11 6.37 -6.88 -11.40
CA LEU A 11 7.52 -6.11 -10.94
C LEU A 11 7.93 -6.61 -9.54
N LYS A 12 9.21 -6.92 -9.35
CA LYS A 12 9.76 -7.53 -8.12
C LYS A 12 11.05 -6.85 -7.67
N SER A 13 11.22 -6.71 -6.35
CA SER A 13 12.45 -6.25 -5.67
C SER A 13 13.20 -7.37 -4.95
N ASP A 14 13.13 -8.59 -5.47
CA ASP A 14 13.75 -9.78 -4.86
C ASP A 14 15.17 -10.05 -5.40
N ASP A 15 15.83 -9.06 -6.02
CA ASP A 15 17.22 -9.16 -6.46
C ASP A 15 18.13 -9.20 -5.21
N GLY A 16 18.63 -10.40 -4.87
CA GLY A 16 19.37 -10.67 -3.63
C GLY A 16 18.66 -11.60 -2.64
N GLY A 17 17.47 -12.12 -2.95
CA GLY A 17 16.73 -13.08 -2.12
C GLY A 17 16.00 -12.43 -0.94
N ASP A 18 15.78 -13.19 0.14
CA ASP A 18 14.92 -12.78 1.27
C ASP A 18 15.42 -11.56 2.05
N ALA A 19 16.69 -11.19 1.89
CA ALA A 19 17.25 -9.99 2.51
C ALA A 19 17.06 -8.71 1.66
N ALA A 20 16.59 -8.87 0.41
CA ALA A 20 16.36 -7.74 -0.48
C ALA A 20 15.26 -6.82 0.07
N ARG A 21 15.36 -5.54 -0.30
CA ARG A 21 14.44 -4.50 0.14
C ARG A 21 13.98 -3.70 -1.06
N GLY A 22 12.77 -3.16 -1.00
CA GLY A 22 12.15 -2.47 -2.12
C GLY A 22 11.24 -1.34 -1.70
N LEU A 23 11.26 -0.26 -2.49
CA LEU A 23 10.24 0.78 -2.47
C LEU A 23 9.82 1.12 -3.90
N ILE A 24 8.52 1.00 -4.20
CA ILE A 24 7.92 1.58 -5.42
C ILE A 24 7.11 2.79 -5.02
N ARG A 25 7.27 3.87 -5.79
CA ARG A 25 6.45 5.07 -5.69
C ARG A 25 5.55 5.20 -6.92
N SER A 26 4.28 5.53 -6.71
CA SER A 26 3.37 5.85 -7.81
C SER A 26 3.66 7.22 -8.42
N SER A 27 3.08 7.50 -9.59
CA SER A 27 2.84 8.89 -9.99
C SER A 27 1.89 9.58 -9.00
N LEU A 28 1.81 10.90 -9.09
CA LEU A 28 0.84 11.68 -8.32
C LEU A 28 -0.58 11.35 -8.78
N PHE A 29 -1.52 11.41 -7.84
CA PHE A 29 -2.96 11.42 -8.09
C PHE A 29 -3.61 12.51 -7.24
N ARG A 30 -4.68 13.11 -7.75
CA ARG A 30 -5.48 14.07 -6.99
C ARG A 30 -6.62 13.34 -6.27
N VAL A 31 -6.89 13.72 -5.03
CA VAL A 31 -8.05 13.20 -4.28
C VAL A 31 -9.30 13.92 -4.73
N ASP A 32 -10.17 13.21 -5.43
CA ASP A 32 -11.42 13.70 -6.02
C ASP A 32 -12.61 12.75 -5.71
N GLY A 33 -13.80 13.08 -6.22
CA GLY A 33 -15.00 12.24 -6.08
C GLY A 33 -15.42 12.11 -4.64
N SER A 34 -15.55 10.87 -4.16
CA SER A 34 -15.90 10.57 -2.76
C SER A 34 -14.73 10.66 -1.78
N GLY A 35 -13.49 10.85 -2.25
CA GLY A 35 -12.29 10.79 -1.42
C GLY A 35 -11.89 9.39 -0.99
N PHE A 36 -12.63 8.35 -1.39
CA PHE A 36 -12.24 6.95 -1.15
C PHE A 36 -11.30 6.43 -2.24
N ALA A 37 -10.40 5.56 -1.84
CA ALA A 37 -9.55 4.77 -2.72
C ALA A 37 -9.48 3.32 -2.23
N ALA A 38 -8.97 2.43 -3.08
CA ALA A 38 -8.87 1.01 -2.77
C ALA A 38 -7.64 0.36 -3.43
N LEU A 39 -7.21 -0.76 -2.87
CA LEU A 39 -6.26 -1.67 -3.51
C LEU A 39 -6.48 -3.10 -3.03
N ARG A 40 -5.79 -4.07 -3.64
CA ARG A 40 -5.66 -5.41 -3.07
C ARG A 40 -4.24 -5.65 -2.60
N ILE A 41 -4.11 -6.25 -1.41
CA ILE A 41 -2.85 -6.57 -0.75
C ILE A 41 -2.80 -8.05 -0.38
N GLY A 42 -1.65 -8.69 -0.58
CA GLY A 42 -1.34 -10.04 -0.11
C GLY A 42 -0.06 -10.03 0.72
N ALA A 43 0.11 -11.03 1.60
CA ALA A 43 1.14 -11.06 2.63
C ALA A 43 1.12 -9.77 3.48
N ALA A 44 2.27 -9.17 3.82
CA ALA A 44 2.41 -7.94 4.58
C ALA A 44 1.72 -7.96 5.97
N LYS A 45 2.09 -8.95 6.79
CA LYS A 45 1.47 -9.20 8.10
C LYS A 45 1.87 -8.18 9.19
N GLY A 46 2.79 -7.27 8.88
CA GLY A 46 3.50 -6.39 9.81
C GLY A 46 2.68 -5.34 10.59
N GLU A 47 1.36 -5.45 10.69
CA GLU A 47 0.50 -4.46 11.38
C GLU A 47 0.85 -4.29 12.87
N ARG A 48 1.33 -5.36 13.54
CA ARG A 48 1.50 -5.38 15.01
C ARG A 48 2.94 -5.39 15.53
N PHE A 49 3.95 -5.76 14.73
CA PHE A 49 5.31 -6.00 15.26
C PHE A 49 6.41 -5.24 14.54
N ASP A 50 6.46 -5.27 13.20
CA ASP A 50 7.65 -4.82 12.49
C ASP A 50 7.44 -3.54 11.66
N LYS A 51 6.19 -3.23 11.24
CA LYS A 51 5.87 -2.11 10.32
C LYS A 51 6.90 -2.00 9.16
N THR A 52 7.46 -3.11 8.72
CA THR A 52 8.55 -3.20 7.73
C THR A 52 8.00 -3.38 6.32
N THR A 53 6.87 -4.07 6.17
CA THR A 53 6.12 -4.18 4.90
C THR A 53 4.79 -3.44 5.00
N PHE A 54 4.59 -2.39 4.20
CA PHE A 54 3.38 -1.57 4.29
C PHE A 54 3.08 -0.79 3.02
N VAL A 55 1.86 -0.28 2.96
CA VAL A 55 1.43 0.77 2.03
C VAL A 55 1.44 2.10 2.76
N SER A 56 2.02 3.11 2.14
CA SER A 56 2.03 4.49 2.60
C SER A 56 1.37 5.39 1.57
N VAL A 57 0.62 6.38 2.03
CA VAL A 57 0.11 7.48 1.20
C VAL A 57 0.68 8.78 1.76
N LYS A 58 1.23 9.61 0.88
CA LYS A 58 1.94 10.84 1.26
C LYS A 58 1.47 12.04 0.44
N GLU A 59 1.46 13.21 1.07
CA GLU A 59 1.12 14.48 0.44
C GLU A 59 2.30 15.05 -0.37
N LYS A 60 2.04 15.52 -1.59
CA LYS A 60 3.03 16.20 -2.43
C LYS A 60 3.59 17.44 -1.72
N GLY A 61 4.90 17.66 -1.84
CA GLY A 61 5.59 18.83 -1.29
C GLY A 61 6.04 18.63 0.15
N SER A 62 5.12 18.36 1.08
CA SER A 62 5.47 18.12 2.49
C SER A 62 6.04 16.72 2.74
N ASN A 63 5.73 15.75 1.86
CA ASN A 63 6.01 14.32 2.04
C ASN A 63 5.47 13.74 3.36
N ARG A 64 4.53 14.45 4.00
CA ARG A 64 3.88 13.98 5.21
C ARG A 64 3.07 12.74 4.89
N GLU A 65 3.30 11.68 5.66
CA GLU A 65 2.51 10.45 5.60
C GLU A 65 1.13 10.70 6.19
N VAL A 66 0.11 10.52 5.35
CA VAL A 66 -1.29 10.74 5.73
C VAL A 66 -1.99 9.45 6.12
N LEU A 67 -1.51 8.33 5.58
CA LEU A 67 -1.99 6.99 5.86
C LEU A 67 -0.83 6.02 5.75
N ARG A 68 -0.70 5.14 6.74
CA ARG A 68 0.09 3.91 6.66
C ARG A 68 -0.80 2.74 7.01
N PHE A 69 -0.75 1.65 6.24
CA PHE A 69 -1.44 0.42 6.61
C PHE A 69 -0.72 -0.83 6.11
N ALA A 70 -0.99 -1.95 6.76
CA ALA A 70 -0.54 -3.29 6.40
C ALA A 70 -1.76 -4.22 6.29
N ASN A 71 -1.54 -5.49 5.96
CA ASN A 71 -2.62 -6.45 5.76
C ASN A 71 -3.07 -7.08 7.08
N LYS A 72 -4.03 -6.45 7.74
CA LYS A 72 -4.61 -6.95 9.00
C LYS A 72 -5.32 -8.29 8.87
N ASN A 73 -5.84 -8.59 7.68
CA ASN A 73 -6.55 -9.83 7.36
C ASN A 73 -5.70 -10.77 6.49
N HIS A 74 -4.38 -10.76 6.66
CA HIS A 74 -3.46 -11.57 5.86
C HIS A 74 -3.81 -13.07 5.89
N ASP A 75 -3.71 -13.69 4.71
CA ASP A 75 -3.87 -15.14 4.52
C ASP A 75 -2.88 -15.59 3.44
N GLY A 76 -1.61 -15.72 3.84
CA GLY A 76 -0.52 -15.97 2.91
C GLY A 76 -0.47 -14.92 1.79
N THR A 77 -0.44 -15.37 0.53
CA THR A 77 -0.43 -14.50 -0.65
C THR A 77 -1.83 -14.18 -1.17
N ASN A 78 -2.90 -14.62 -0.50
CA ASN A 78 -4.27 -14.32 -0.91
C ASN A 78 -4.53 -12.81 -0.88
N MET A 79 -5.06 -12.29 -1.99
CA MET A 79 -5.23 -10.85 -2.21
C MET A 79 -6.52 -10.34 -1.56
N VAL A 80 -6.37 -9.66 -0.42
CA VAL A 80 -7.46 -9.01 0.33
C VAL A 80 -7.68 -7.60 -0.20
N LYS A 81 -8.94 -7.20 -0.38
CA LYS A 81 -9.29 -5.84 -0.78
C LYS A 81 -9.37 -4.92 0.44
N TYR A 82 -8.75 -3.75 0.35
CA TYR A 82 -8.94 -2.67 1.31
C TYR A 82 -9.45 -1.41 0.64
N PHE A 83 -10.36 -0.74 1.32
CA PHE A 83 -10.75 0.64 1.09
C PHE A 83 -10.08 1.53 2.14
N PHE A 84 -9.78 2.77 1.76
CA PHE A 84 -9.25 3.78 2.68
C PHE A 84 -9.84 5.15 2.35
N ASP A 85 -10.10 5.90 3.42
CA ASP A 85 -10.73 7.21 3.38
C ASP A 85 -9.66 8.30 3.35
N LEU A 86 -9.64 9.07 2.25
CA LEU A 86 -8.78 10.23 2.05
C LEU A 86 -9.60 11.53 1.95
N SER A 87 -10.88 11.52 2.33
CA SER A 87 -11.79 12.68 2.22
C SER A 87 -11.33 13.91 3.00
N SER A 88 -10.47 13.75 4.01
CA SER A 88 -9.80 14.88 4.69
C SER A 88 -8.75 15.59 3.84
N TYR A 89 -8.40 15.04 2.67
CA TYR A 89 -7.37 15.51 1.75
C TYR A 89 -7.93 15.87 0.36
N MET A 90 -9.21 16.20 0.25
CA MET A 90 -9.82 16.59 -1.04
C MET A 90 -9.04 17.70 -1.75
N ASN A 91 -8.94 17.58 -3.08
CA ASN A 91 -8.18 18.45 -3.98
C ASN A 91 -6.65 18.45 -3.77
N LYS A 92 -6.12 17.66 -2.83
CA LYS A 92 -4.67 17.50 -2.65
C LYS A 92 -4.11 16.49 -3.65
N GLU A 93 -2.86 16.70 -4.03
CA GLU A 93 -2.08 15.71 -4.78
C GLU A 93 -1.33 14.81 -3.81
N LEU A 94 -1.54 13.50 -3.92
CA LEU A 94 -0.91 12.47 -3.10
C LEU A 94 -0.16 11.47 -3.98
N TYR A 95 0.66 10.62 -3.35
CA TYR A 95 1.28 9.47 -4.00
C TYR A 95 1.35 8.28 -3.04
N PHE A 96 1.40 7.07 -3.61
CA PHE A 96 1.64 5.84 -2.87
C PHE A 96 3.13 5.54 -2.78
N GLU A 97 3.54 4.96 -1.65
CA GLU A 97 4.75 4.16 -1.55
C GLU A 97 4.38 2.75 -1.08
N ILE A 98 4.86 1.74 -1.80
CA ILE A 98 4.78 0.33 -1.41
C ILE A 98 6.16 -0.04 -0.90
N VAL A 99 6.25 -0.41 0.38
CA VAL A 99 7.52 -0.59 1.08
C VAL A 99 7.67 -2.04 1.53
N ASP A 100 8.84 -2.62 1.24
CA ASP A 100 9.36 -3.84 1.83
C ASP A 100 10.73 -3.57 2.45
N ASN A 101 10.79 -3.61 3.77
CA ASN A 101 11.99 -3.37 4.57
C ASN A 101 12.24 -4.50 5.60
N ALA A 102 11.73 -5.71 5.34
CA ALA A 102 11.79 -6.85 6.27
C ALA A 102 13.22 -7.33 6.56
N GLY A 103 14.12 -7.26 5.57
CA GLY A 103 15.58 -7.36 5.71
C GLY A 103 16.16 -8.72 6.11
N SER A 104 15.40 -9.62 6.74
CA SER A 104 15.79 -11.00 7.03
C SER A 104 14.64 -11.90 7.51
N SER A 105 13.40 -11.42 7.47
CA SER A 105 12.22 -12.20 7.88
C SER A 105 11.43 -12.67 6.66
N TRP A 106 10.65 -13.73 6.82
CA TRP A 106 9.64 -14.15 5.85
C TRP A 106 8.46 -13.16 5.88
N ASP A 107 8.72 -11.93 5.46
CA ASP A 107 7.71 -10.93 5.19
C ASP A 107 7.92 -10.37 3.79
N THR A 108 6.82 -10.16 3.09
CA THR A 108 6.80 -9.77 1.69
C THR A 108 5.49 -9.04 1.44
N ILE A 109 5.38 -8.31 0.35
CA ILE A 109 4.18 -7.54 0.02
C ILE A 109 3.80 -7.71 -1.44
N PHE A 110 2.54 -8.04 -1.68
CA PHE A 110 1.94 -8.10 -3.01
C PHE A 110 0.87 -7.02 -3.12
N ILE A 111 0.88 -6.27 -4.22
CA ILE A 111 -0.11 -5.21 -4.50
C ILE A 111 -0.70 -5.39 -5.89
N SER A 112 -2.01 -5.21 -6.00
CA SER A 112 -2.70 -5.14 -7.29
C SER A 112 -3.95 -4.24 -7.23
N SER A 113 -4.51 -3.92 -8.39
CA SER A 113 -5.82 -3.29 -8.54
C SER A 113 -6.02 -2.01 -7.72
N ILE A 114 -5.03 -1.11 -7.75
CA ILE A 114 -5.15 0.21 -7.13
C ILE A 114 -6.22 1.02 -7.88
N THR A 115 -7.19 1.57 -7.15
CA THR A 115 -8.24 2.46 -7.63
C THR A 115 -8.23 3.73 -6.80
N THR A 116 -7.97 4.88 -7.41
CA THR A 116 -7.84 6.17 -6.72
C THR A 116 -9.07 7.07 -6.84
N TYR A 117 -10.10 6.63 -7.57
CA TYR A 117 -11.29 7.42 -7.82
C TYR A 117 -12.55 6.56 -7.71
N TYR A 118 -13.44 6.99 -6.83
CA TYR A 118 -14.83 6.53 -6.75
C TYR A 118 -15.74 7.75 -6.79
N ALA A 119 -16.64 7.82 -7.78
CA ALA A 119 -17.57 8.94 -7.94
C ALA A 119 -18.48 9.13 -6.72
N SER A 120 -18.90 8.01 -6.09
CA SER A 120 -19.68 7.97 -4.86
C SER A 120 -19.00 7.04 -3.85
N ARG A 121 -19.31 7.21 -2.55
CA ARG A 121 -18.75 6.36 -1.49
C ARG A 121 -19.00 4.88 -1.80
N PRO A 122 -17.98 4.03 -1.88
CA PRO A 122 -18.16 2.60 -2.12
C PRO A 122 -18.79 1.91 -0.91
N SER A 123 -19.46 0.79 -1.15
CA SER A 123 -19.95 -0.10 -0.10
C SER A 123 -18.86 -1.09 0.30
N PHE A 124 -18.64 -1.24 1.61
CA PHE A 124 -17.63 -2.12 2.18
C PHE A 124 -18.00 -2.48 3.62
N SER A 125 -17.50 -3.62 4.09
CA SER A 125 -17.57 -4.01 5.49
C SER A 125 -16.47 -3.32 6.33
N ALA A 126 -16.61 -3.32 7.65
CA ALA A 126 -15.58 -2.80 8.55
C ALA A 126 -14.23 -3.57 8.44
N HIS A 127 -14.28 -4.84 8.05
CA HIS A 127 -13.09 -5.66 7.83
C HIS A 127 -12.28 -5.21 6.61
N GLU A 128 -12.93 -4.64 5.60
CA GLU A 128 -12.29 -4.15 4.38
C GLU A 128 -11.78 -2.71 4.50
N LEU A 129 -11.96 -2.04 5.65
CA LEU A 129 -11.39 -0.72 5.87
C LEU A 129 -9.94 -0.84 6.36
N ALA A 130 -9.01 -0.15 5.72
CA ALA A 130 -7.61 -0.11 6.17
C ALA A 130 -7.51 0.57 7.55
N SER A 131 -6.72 -0.01 8.45
CA SER A 131 -6.35 0.63 9.72
C SER A 131 -5.19 1.58 9.50
N ASN A 132 -5.30 2.84 9.92
CA ASN A 132 -4.17 3.75 9.87
C ASN A 132 -3.19 3.41 11.02
N LEU A 133 -1.90 3.26 10.70
CA LEU A 133 -0.86 2.83 11.63
C LEU A 133 0.09 3.97 12.05
N ASN A 134 -0.30 5.22 11.76
CA ASN A 134 0.45 6.42 12.14
C ASN A 134 0.35 6.76 13.64
N TYR A 135 -0.36 5.97 14.44
CA TYR A 135 -0.53 6.12 15.89
C TYR A 135 -0.19 4.82 16.63
#